data_AF-A0A9P4NXR8-F1
#
_entry.id   AF-A0A9P4NXR8-F1
#
_cell.length_a   1.000
_cell.length_b   1.000
_cell.length_c   1.000
_cell.angle_alpha   90.00
_cell.angle_beta   90.00
_cell.angle_gamma   90.00
#
_symmetry.space_group_name_H-M   'P 1'
#
loop_
_entity.id
_entity.type
_entity.pdbx_description
1 polymer ?
#
loop_
_entity_poly.entity_id
_entity_poly.type
_entity_poly.pdbx_seq_one_letter_code
_entity_poly.pdbx_strand_id
1 'polypeptide(L)'
;VSRTIYHASQQLLSPQQESALVAHINTLTDRGTPPTNAIVSNFAKDIGGKEPGKNWCSGFVKRWSHVLKSYYLTGLDLDRKKADSIHQYTRSHAKSTSMKSYH
;
A
#
# COMPACT_ATOMS: atom_id res chain seq x y z
N VAL A 1 15.14 11.78 -30.38
CA VAL A 1 14.87 11.76 -28.92
C VAL A 1 14.81 10.30 -28.48
N SER A 2 15.78 9.86 -27.67
CA SER A 2 16.00 8.44 -27.33
C SER A 2 14.96 7.90 -26.36
N ARG A 3 14.58 6.62 -26.54
CA ARG A 3 13.57 5.86 -25.77
C ARG A 3 13.75 5.95 -24.23
N THR A 4 14.96 6.25 -23.78
CA THR A 4 15.35 6.38 -22.36
C THR A 4 14.73 7.58 -21.65
N ILE A 5 14.54 8.72 -22.33
CA ILE A 5 13.95 9.93 -21.75
C ILE A 5 12.46 9.70 -21.43
N TYR A 6 11.78 8.90 -22.26
CA TYR A 6 10.35 8.64 -22.15
C TYR A 6 9.99 7.75 -20.94
N HIS A 7 10.91 6.89 -20.50
CA HIS A 7 10.70 6.06 -19.30
C HIS A 7 11.01 6.82 -18.00
N ALA A 8 11.97 7.74 -18.03
CA ALA A 8 12.29 8.59 -16.90
C ALA A 8 11.16 9.58 -16.56
N SER A 9 10.43 10.08 -17.58
CA SER A 9 9.29 10.99 -17.40
C SER A 9 7.99 10.31 -16.93
N GLN A 10 7.95 8.96 -16.90
CA GLN A 10 6.78 8.19 -16.46
C GLN A 10 6.88 7.73 -15.00
N GLN A 11 8.04 7.86 -14.35
CA GLN A 11 8.14 7.54 -12.93
C GLN A 11 7.37 8.57 -12.11
N LEU A 12 6.66 8.08 -11.09
CA LEU A 12 5.92 8.94 -10.17
C LEU A 12 6.86 9.81 -9.35
N LEU A 13 7.98 9.22 -8.95
CA LEU A 13 8.99 9.77 -8.08
C LEU A 13 10.37 9.57 -8.73
N SER A 14 11.29 10.49 -8.50
CA SER A 14 12.70 10.27 -8.81
C SER A 14 13.31 9.23 -7.85
N PRO A 15 14.42 8.57 -8.21
CA PRO A 15 15.10 7.64 -7.30
C PRO A 15 15.46 8.26 -5.94
N GLN A 16 15.77 9.55 -5.90
CA GLN A 16 16.05 10.30 -4.66
C GLN A 16 14.78 10.45 -3.80
N GLN A 17 13.64 10.77 -4.43
CA GLN A 17 12.35 10.85 -3.73
C GLN A 17 11.90 9.47 -3.22
N GLU A 18 12.09 8.41 -4.01
CA GLU A 18 11.81 7.04 -3.57
C GLU A 18 12.67 6.65 -2.37
N SER A 19 13.97 6.99 -2.37
CA SER A 19 14.88 6.72 -1.25
C SER A 19 14.46 7.43 0.04
N ALA A 20 14.07 8.71 -0.05
CA ALA A 20 13.55 9.47 1.09
C ALA A 20 12.26 8.85 1.64
N LEU A 21 11.37 8.40 0.76
CA LEU A 21 10.14 7.70 1.14
C LEU A 21 10.44 6.37 1.86
N VAL A 22 11.42 5.59 1.38
CA VAL A 22 11.86 4.35 2.04
C VAL A 22 12.40 4.63 3.45
N ALA A 23 13.23 5.66 3.61
CA ALA A 23 13.76 6.04 4.93
C ALA A 23 12.63 6.44 5.90
N HIS A 24 11.63 7.17 5.41
CA HIS A 24 10.46 7.54 6.19
C HIS A 24 9.63 6.30 6.60
N ILE A 25 9.36 5.38 5.67
CA ILE A 25 8.65 4.12 5.94
C ILE A 25 9.39 3.28 6.99
N ASN A 26 10.71 3.17 6.89
CA ASN A 26 11.51 2.44 7.86
C ASN A 26 11.44 3.10 9.26
N THR A 27 11.49 4.43 9.33
CA THR A 27 11.33 5.17 10.60
C THR A 27 9.97 4.93 11.24
N LEU A 28 8.89 4.92 10.45
CA LEU A 28 7.54 4.63 10.93
C LEU A 28 7.40 3.18 11.42
N THR A 29 8.04 2.25 10.72
CA THR A 29 8.08 0.83 11.11
C THR A 29 8.85 0.64 12.42
N ASP A 30 9.99 1.29 12.58
CA ASP A 30 10.80 1.25 13.80
C ASP A 30 10.03 1.85 15.01
N ARG A 31 9.08 2.76 14.76
CA ARG A 31 8.16 3.33 15.77
C ARG A 31 6.94 2.46 16.07
N GLY A 32 6.82 1.28 15.44
CA GLY A 32 5.70 0.36 15.64
C GLY A 32 4.43 0.71 14.86
N THR A 33 4.49 1.69 13.94
CA THR A 33 3.36 2.07 13.06
C THR A 33 3.72 1.85 11.59
N PRO A 34 3.81 0.60 11.16
CA PRO A 34 4.18 0.27 9.79
C PRO A 34 3.10 0.76 8.82
N PRO A 35 3.46 1.52 7.77
CA PRO A 35 2.50 2.08 6.84
C PRO A 35 1.91 1.00 5.93
N THR A 36 0.63 1.14 5.61
CA THR A 36 -0.10 0.25 4.70
C THR A 36 0.15 0.64 3.24
N ASN A 37 -0.18 -0.25 2.30
CA ASN A 37 -0.07 0.04 0.86
C ASN A 37 -0.83 1.32 0.44
N ALA A 38 -1.96 1.60 1.09
CA ALA A 38 -2.74 2.81 0.86
C ALA A 38 -2.00 4.07 1.37
N ILE A 39 -1.41 3.99 2.56
CA ILE A 39 -0.64 5.10 3.15
C ILE A 39 0.60 5.40 2.29
N VAL A 40 1.32 4.37 1.84
CA VAL A 40 2.49 4.54 0.95
C VAL A 40 2.09 5.17 -0.38
N SER A 41 0.94 4.79 -0.93
CA SER A 41 0.39 5.40 -2.15
C SER A 41 0.01 6.87 -1.91
N ASN A 42 -0.56 7.22 -0.75
CA ASN A 42 -0.85 8.60 -0.39
C ASN A 42 0.42 9.44 -0.26
N PHE A 43 1.49 8.91 0.36
CA PHE A 43 2.77 9.61 0.41
C PHE A 43 3.36 9.81 -0.98
N ALA A 44 3.28 8.80 -1.85
CA ALA A 44 3.77 8.93 -3.21
C ALA A 44 2.96 9.94 -4.04
N LYS A 45 1.65 10.05 -3.80
CA LYS A 45 0.80 11.10 -4.37
C LYS A 45 1.19 12.48 -3.87
N ASP A 46 1.44 12.62 -2.57
CA ASP A 46 1.82 13.89 -1.94
C ASP A 46 3.18 14.39 -2.47
N ILE A 47 4.17 13.51 -2.57
CA ILE A 47 5.51 13.84 -3.08
C ILE A 47 5.51 14.05 -4.61
N GLY A 48 4.77 13.23 -5.35
CA GLY A 48 4.79 13.19 -6.81
C GLY A 48 3.74 14.10 -7.49
N GLY A 49 2.81 14.67 -6.72
CA GLY A 49 1.75 15.56 -7.21
C GLY A 49 0.72 14.90 -8.14
N LYS A 50 0.78 13.58 -8.34
CA LYS A 50 -0.11 12.82 -9.23
C LYS A 50 -0.45 11.47 -8.62
N GLU A 51 -1.57 10.90 -9.03
CA GLU A 51 -2.06 9.66 -8.43
C GLU A 51 -1.19 8.45 -8.87
N PRO A 52 -0.65 7.66 -7.93
CA PRO A 52 0.03 6.42 -8.27
C PRO A 52 -0.91 5.44 -8.97
N GLY A 53 -0.41 4.80 -10.02
CA GLY A 53 -1.15 3.71 -10.67
C GLY A 53 -1.41 2.56 -9.71
N LYS A 54 -2.48 1.79 -9.97
CA LYS A 54 -2.94 0.66 -9.11
C LYS A 54 -1.83 -0.31 -8.69
N ASN A 55 -0.86 -0.56 -9.58
CA ASN A 55 0.24 -1.50 -9.34
C ASN A 55 1.54 -0.81 -8.92
N TRP A 56 1.54 0.51 -8.73
CA TRP A 56 2.73 1.28 -8.41
C TRP A 56 3.33 0.85 -7.08
N CYS A 57 2.52 0.68 -6.04
CA CYS A 57 3.00 0.25 -4.72
C CYS A 57 3.66 -1.14 -4.78
N SER A 58 3.06 -2.09 -5.50
CA SER A 58 3.66 -3.41 -5.73
C SER A 58 5.01 -3.32 -6.45
N GLY A 59 5.10 -2.48 -7.49
CA GLY A 59 6.35 -2.21 -8.19
C GLY A 59 7.41 -1.53 -7.32
N PHE A 60 7.02 -0.54 -6.52
CA PHE A 60 7.88 0.17 -5.57
C PHE A 60 8.46 -0.78 -4.53
N VAL A 61 7.62 -1.60 -3.90
CA VAL A 61 8.04 -2.61 -2.93
C VAL A 61 9.00 -3.61 -3.56
N LYS A 62 8.73 -4.06 -4.80
CA LYS A 62 9.64 -4.96 -5.52
C LYS A 62 10.99 -4.32 -5.82
N ARG A 63 11.05 -3.01 -6.14
CA ARG A 63 12.30 -2.28 -6.38
C ARG A 63 13.12 -2.12 -5.10
N TRP A 64 12.46 -1.84 -3.98
CA TRP A 64 13.11 -1.50 -2.70
C TRP A 64 13.04 -2.60 -1.66
N SER A 65 12.74 -3.85 -2.06
CA SER A 65 12.58 -5.00 -1.16
C SER A 65 13.82 -5.31 -0.33
N HIS A 66 15.00 -4.95 -0.82
CA HIS A 66 16.29 -5.13 -0.15
C HIS A 66 16.55 -4.09 0.96
N VAL A 67 15.83 -2.95 0.98
CA VAL A 67 16.02 -1.84 1.94
C VAL A 67 14.80 -1.67 2.85
N LEU A 68 13.61 -2.04 2.37
CA LEU A 68 12.37 -1.95 3.15
C LEU A 68 12.35 -3.02 4.23
N LYS A 69 12.36 -2.59 5.49
CA LYS A 69 12.18 -3.46 6.66
C LYS A 69 10.71 -3.88 6.88
N SER A 70 9.80 -3.38 6.05
CA SER A 70 8.36 -3.50 6.29
C SER A 70 7.86 -4.91 5.95
N TYR A 71 7.61 -5.71 6.99
CA TYR A 71 6.79 -6.94 6.93
C TYR A 71 5.35 -6.69 6.44
N TYR A 72 4.90 -5.42 6.43
CA TYR A 72 3.49 -5.05 6.27
C TYR A 72 3.07 -4.82 4.82
N LEU A 73 3.94 -4.33 3.94
CA LEU A 73 3.59 -4.02 2.56
C LEU A 73 3.34 -5.27 1.67
N THR A 74 3.87 -6.43 2.05
CA THR A 74 3.82 -7.65 1.23
C THR A 74 2.91 -8.73 1.81
N GLY A 75 3.17 -9.20 3.04
CA GLY A 75 2.49 -10.36 3.62
C GLY A 75 1.30 -10.00 4.50
N LEU A 76 1.50 -9.12 5.49
CA LEU A 76 0.46 -8.80 6.46
C LEU A 76 -0.68 -7.97 5.86
N ASP A 77 -0.47 -7.16 4.82
CA ASP A 77 -1.57 -6.46 4.14
C ASP A 77 -2.51 -7.42 3.41
N LEU A 78 -2.00 -8.53 2.87
CA LEU A 78 -2.83 -9.59 2.30
C LEU A 78 -3.66 -10.28 3.38
N ASP A 79 -3.05 -10.59 4.52
CA ASP A 79 -3.77 -11.20 5.65
C ASP A 79 -4.75 -10.23 6.31
N ARG A 80 -4.43 -8.93 6.37
CA ARG A 80 -5.35 -7.89 6.84
C ARG A 80 -6.53 -7.71 5.89
N LYS A 81 -6.29 -7.72 4.57
CA LYS A 81 -7.36 -7.71 3.56
C LYS A 81 -8.28 -8.92 3.69
N LYS A 82 -7.74 -10.10 4.00
CA LYS A 82 -8.55 -11.30 4.32
C LYS A 82 -9.32 -11.12 5.62
N ALA A 83 -8.70 -10.61 6.68
CA ALA A 83 -9.34 -10.37 7.97
C ALA A 83 -10.50 -9.36 7.85
N ASP A 84 -10.31 -8.26 7.13
CA ASP A 84 -11.35 -7.26 6.85
C ASP A 84 -12.48 -7.87 6.01
N SER A 85 -12.15 -8.71 5.03
CA SER A 85 -13.15 -9.43 4.23
C SER A 85 -13.96 -10.43 5.07
N ILE A 86 -13.31 -11.16 5.99
CA ILE A 86 -13.98 -12.08 6.91
C ILE A 86 -14.92 -11.30 7.82
N HIS A 87 -14.45 -10.17 8.38
CA HIS A 87 -15.24 -9.32 9.28
C HIS A 87 -16.49 -8.74 8.58
N GLN A 88 -16.37 -8.37 7.31
CA GLN A 88 -17.49 -7.90 6.50
C GLN A 88 -18.51 -9.03 6.22
N TYR A 89 -18.04 -10.25 5.97
CA TYR A 89 -18.89 -11.42 5.75
C TYR A 89 -19.65 -11.82 7.02
N THR A 90 -18.98 -11.86 8.17
CA THR A 90 -19.61 -12.20 9.46
C THR A 90 -20.64 -11.15 9.89
N ARG A 91 -20.35 -9.85 9.72
CA ARG A 91 -21.31 -8.77 9.97
C ARG A 91 -22.57 -8.89 9.09
N SER A 92 -22.41 -9.30 7.84
CA SER A 92 -23.53 -9.48 6.90
C SER A 92 -24.38 -10.70 7.25
N HIS A 93 -23.76 -11.80 7.67
CA HIS A 93 -24.46 -13.00 8.14
C HIS A 93 -25.21 -12.76 9.46
N ALA A 94 -24.60 -12.06 10.42
CA ALA A 94 -25.26 -11.75 11.70
C ALA A 94 -26.54 -10.91 11.53
N LYS A 95 -26.56 -9.98 10.56
CA LYS A 95 -27.78 -9.22 10.22
C LYS A 95 -28.86 -10.10 9.56
N SER A 96 -28.48 -11.08 8.73
CA SER A 96 -29.42 -11.99 8.06
C SER A 96 -30.08 -12.98 9.03
N THR A 97 -29.33 -13.47 10.03
CA THR A 97 -29.90 -14.34 11.08
C THR A 97 -30.82 -13.57 12.04
N SER A 98 -30.52 -12.30 12.33
CA SER A 98 -31.39 -11.45 13.15
C SER A 98 -32.70 -11.02 12.46
N MET A 99 -32.77 -11.04 11.12
CA MET A 99 -33.97 -10.70 10.35
C MET A 99 -34.90 -11.90 10.08
N LYS A 100 -34.46 -13.14 10.34
CA LYS A 100 -35.27 -14.36 10.12
C LYS A 100 -35.97 -14.91 11.37
N SER A 101 -35.92 -14.18 12.50
CA SER A 101 -36.56 -14.60 13.75
C SER A 101 -37.90 -13.90 14.05
N TYR A 102 -38.43 -13.15 13.08
CA TYR A 102 -39.80 -12.63 13.12
C TYR A 102 -40.55 -13.18 11.90
N HIS A 103 -41.14 -14.36 12.04
CA HIS A 103 -42.39 -14.80 11.41
C HIS A 103 -42.71 -16.22 11.88
#